data_AF-A0A5P2DKR6-F1
#
_entry.id   AF-A0A5P2DKR6-F1
#
_cell.length_a   1.000
_cell.length_b   1.000
_cell.length_c   1.000
_cell.angle_alpha   90.00
_cell.angle_beta   90.00
_cell.angle_gamma   90.00
#
_symmetry.space_group_name_H-M   'P 1'
#
loop_
_entity.id
_entity.type
_entity.pdbx_description
1 polymer ?
#
loop_
_entity_poly.entity_id
_entity_poly.type
_entity_poly.pdbx_seq_one_letter_code
_entity_poly.pdbx_strand_id
1 'polypeptide(L)'
;MTAPTAPDALMVLDYPGRRPEAPVTALGLDGMVALLADPLPVEGTGPAYAARLDDGPGPVLAYCAASAIAVHLARRSGHPRPLVLFDPMPTTDDDVARGYADAVAQVPGGSEPPVPFGELPAAPEAFLRAVRQDLARRAEAALRAQGLDDEVTAGPVAHFTRQHLSYLAYLLAARGALPREPVGPVLQVLSRDHPDHGDWLPEGPLTTLRVDCDRAGLTAHETTRTGVVSFLSATTRRQHA
;
A
#
# COMPACT_ATOMS: atom_id res chain seq x y z
N MET A 1 -40.24 11.20 0.81
CA MET A 1 -39.35 10.28 1.56
C MET A 1 -38.32 9.75 0.59
N THR A 2 -37.18 10.41 0.50
CA THR A 2 -35.99 9.90 -0.18
C THR A 2 -35.45 8.72 0.63
N ALA A 3 -35.16 7.61 -0.03
CA ALA A 3 -34.50 6.47 0.62
C ALA A 3 -33.18 6.95 1.25
N PRO A 4 -32.78 6.43 2.42
CA PRO A 4 -31.45 6.71 2.97
C PRO A 4 -30.43 6.28 1.92
N THR A 5 -29.64 7.24 1.40
CA THR A 5 -28.46 6.95 0.60
C THR A 5 -27.59 6.00 1.40
N ALA A 6 -27.18 4.90 0.77
CA ALA A 6 -26.22 3.98 1.37
C ALA A 6 -25.04 4.78 1.93
N PRO A 7 -24.48 4.39 3.09
CA PRO A 7 -23.31 5.08 3.63
C PRO A 7 -22.23 5.15 2.55
N ASP A 8 -21.67 6.35 2.34
CA ASP A 8 -20.62 6.56 1.35
C ASP A 8 -19.49 5.55 1.60
N ALA A 9 -19.14 4.78 0.57
CA ALA A 9 -18.17 3.71 0.71
C ALA A 9 -16.78 4.30 1.08
N LEU A 10 -16.15 3.74 2.10
CA LEU A 10 -14.82 4.11 2.59
C LEU A 10 -13.78 3.23 1.93
N MET A 11 -12.96 3.78 1.04
CA MET A 11 -11.96 3.00 0.31
C MET A 11 -10.74 2.73 1.20
N VAL A 12 -10.34 1.47 1.33
CA VAL A 12 -9.24 1.05 2.22
C VAL A 12 -8.06 0.54 1.39
N LEU A 13 -6.93 1.24 1.49
CA LEU A 13 -5.64 0.82 0.97
C LEU A 13 -4.78 0.27 2.10
N ASP A 14 -4.84 -1.05 2.23
CA ASP A 14 -4.13 -1.77 3.26
C ASP A 14 -3.51 -3.04 2.68
N TYR A 15 -2.18 -3.08 2.56
CA TYR A 15 -1.49 -4.17 1.87
C TYR A 15 -1.72 -5.51 2.61
N PRO A 16 -2.21 -6.57 1.94
CA PRO A 16 -2.66 -7.82 2.60
C PRO A 16 -1.51 -8.77 3.02
N GLY A 17 -0.42 -8.23 3.56
CA GLY A 17 0.74 -9.00 4.02
C GLY A 17 0.62 -9.51 5.46
N ARG A 18 1.38 -10.56 5.80
CA ARG A 18 1.55 -10.98 7.20
C ARG A 18 2.32 -9.91 7.96
N ARG A 19 1.71 -9.37 8.99
CA ARG A 19 2.30 -8.33 9.83
C ARG A 19 1.66 -8.33 11.23
N PRO A 20 2.33 -7.76 12.25
CA PRO A 20 1.77 -7.65 13.59
C PRO A 20 0.67 -6.59 13.71
N GLU A 21 0.61 -5.62 12.81
CA GLU A 21 -0.34 -4.51 12.87
C GLU A 21 -1.77 -4.91 12.50
N ALA A 22 -2.73 -4.45 13.30
CA ALA A 22 -4.14 -4.62 13.00
C ALA A 22 -4.49 -4.02 11.62
N PRO A 23 -5.36 -4.67 10.83
CA PRO A 23 -5.80 -4.11 9.55
C PRO A 23 -6.55 -2.80 9.77
N VAL A 24 -6.57 -1.91 8.77
CA VAL A 24 -7.37 -0.67 8.82
C VAL A 24 -8.84 -0.98 9.05
N THR A 25 -9.33 -2.13 8.58
CA THR A 25 -10.69 -2.60 8.86
C THR A 25 -10.98 -2.87 10.33
N ALA A 26 -9.97 -2.94 11.20
CA ALA A 26 -10.15 -3.03 12.65
C ALA A 26 -10.79 -1.77 13.26
N LEU A 27 -10.84 -0.64 12.54
CA LEU A 27 -11.58 0.54 12.94
C LEU A 27 -13.09 0.28 13.10
N GLY A 28 -13.62 -0.74 12.39
CA GLY A 28 -15.02 -1.14 12.48
C GLY A 28 -16.00 -0.03 12.06
N LEU A 29 -15.63 0.73 11.02
CA LEU A 29 -16.49 1.74 10.40
C LEU A 29 -17.40 1.09 9.34
N ASP A 30 -18.61 1.62 9.18
CA ASP A 30 -19.53 1.13 8.15
C ASP A 30 -19.05 1.51 6.74
N GLY A 31 -19.32 0.65 5.76
CA GLY A 31 -19.03 0.93 4.34
C GLY A 31 -17.57 0.79 3.92
N MET A 32 -16.69 0.19 4.73
CA MET A 32 -15.28 -0.04 4.36
C MET A 32 -15.14 -1.08 3.22
N VAL A 33 -14.46 -0.68 2.15
CA VAL A 33 -14.18 -1.50 0.97
C VAL A 33 -12.67 -1.58 0.75
N ALA A 34 -12.11 -2.78 0.89
CA ALA A 34 -10.68 -3.01 0.63
C ALA A 34 -10.39 -2.93 -0.87
N LEU A 35 -9.43 -2.09 -1.26
CA LEU A 35 -9.01 -1.91 -2.64
C LEU A 35 -7.86 -2.85 -3.05
N LEU A 36 -7.09 -3.36 -2.09
CA LEU A 36 -5.96 -4.25 -2.33
C LEU A 36 -6.39 -5.71 -2.11
N ALA A 37 -7.04 -6.28 -3.13
CA ALA A 37 -7.45 -7.69 -3.17
C ALA A 37 -6.62 -8.47 -4.20
N ASP A 38 -6.44 -9.78 -3.99
CA ASP A 38 -5.76 -10.66 -4.96
C ASP A 38 -6.66 -10.85 -6.20
N PRO A 39 -6.12 -10.77 -7.44
CA PRO A 39 -4.73 -10.43 -7.78
C PRO A 39 -4.41 -8.94 -7.64
N LEU A 40 -3.32 -8.64 -6.95
CA LEU A 40 -2.81 -7.28 -6.83
C LEU A 40 -2.24 -6.77 -8.16
N PRO A 41 -2.32 -5.45 -8.44
CA PRO A 41 -1.67 -4.85 -9.60
C PRO A 41 -0.16 -5.06 -9.62
N VAL A 42 0.40 -5.23 -10.82
CA VAL A 42 1.86 -5.34 -11.05
C VAL A 42 2.32 -4.14 -11.88
N GLU A 43 2.05 -2.95 -11.36
CA GLU A 43 2.44 -1.67 -11.97
C GLU A 43 3.53 -1.02 -11.12
N GLY A 44 4.59 -0.50 -11.73
CA GLY A 44 5.75 0.00 -10.97
C GLY A 44 5.69 1.47 -10.60
N THR A 45 4.66 2.21 -11.01
CA THR A 45 4.53 3.66 -10.73
C THR A 45 3.24 3.94 -10.00
N GLY A 46 3.25 4.94 -9.10
CA GLY A 46 2.07 5.35 -8.34
C GLY A 46 0.84 5.64 -9.21
N PRO A 47 0.95 6.46 -10.28
CA PRO A 47 -0.17 6.72 -11.18
C PRO A 47 -0.70 5.47 -11.90
N ALA A 48 0.19 4.62 -12.43
CA ALA A 48 -0.22 3.41 -13.14
C ALA A 48 -0.87 2.40 -12.18
N TYR A 49 -0.29 2.20 -10.99
CA TYR A 49 -0.83 1.32 -9.96
C TYR A 49 -2.21 1.77 -9.52
N ALA A 50 -2.33 3.06 -9.20
CA ALA A 50 -3.60 3.64 -8.85
C ALA A 50 -4.64 3.35 -9.94
N ALA A 51 -4.30 3.51 -11.23
CA ALA A 51 -5.24 3.36 -12.35
C ALA A 51 -5.81 1.93 -12.51
N ARG A 52 -5.22 0.95 -11.83
CA ARG A 52 -5.70 -0.44 -11.78
C ARG A 52 -6.66 -0.70 -10.62
N LEU A 53 -6.79 0.23 -9.68
CA LEU A 53 -7.68 0.10 -8.53
C LEU A 53 -9.04 0.73 -8.86
N ASP A 54 -10.11 0.00 -8.57
CA ASP A 54 -11.49 0.50 -8.67
C ASP A 54 -11.78 1.42 -7.48
N ASP A 55 -11.61 2.73 -7.68
CA ASP A 55 -11.80 3.70 -6.62
C ASP A 55 -13.18 4.35 -6.72
N GLY A 56 -14.06 4.01 -5.78
CA GLY A 56 -15.31 4.72 -5.59
C GLY A 56 -15.09 6.20 -5.20
N PRO A 57 -16.14 7.03 -5.18
CA PRO A 57 -16.00 8.47 -4.94
C PRO A 57 -15.71 8.85 -3.47
N GLY A 58 -15.88 7.92 -2.53
CA GLY A 58 -15.79 8.21 -1.09
C GLY A 58 -14.36 8.39 -0.56
N PRO A 59 -14.17 8.75 0.72
CA PRO A 59 -12.86 8.94 1.34
C PRO A 59 -11.90 7.75 1.17
N VAL A 60 -10.58 8.00 1.20
CA VAL A 60 -9.55 6.95 1.20
C VAL A 60 -8.85 6.88 2.55
N LEU A 61 -8.79 5.67 3.10
CA LEU A 61 -8.05 5.30 4.29
C LEU A 61 -6.85 4.47 3.85
N ALA A 62 -5.63 4.84 4.25
CA ALA A 62 -4.42 4.17 3.80
C ALA A 62 -3.39 3.98 4.92
N TYR A 63 -2.71 2.84 4.91
CA TYR A 63 -1.71 2.50 5.93
C TYR A 63 -0.28 2.52 5.37
N CYS A 64 0.64 3.16 6.09
CA CYS A 64 2.08 3.18 5.79
C CYS A 64 2.39 3.63 4.36
N ALA A 65 3.10 2.79 3.58
CA ALA A 65 3.50 3.07 2.20
C ALA A 65 2.31 3.25 1.26
N ALA A 66 1.14 2.66 1.58
CA ALA A 66 -0.06 2.78 0.76
C ALA A 66 -0.58 4.22 0.72
N SER A 67 -0.13 5.08 1.65
CA SER A 67 -0.42 6.52 1.65
C SER A 67 -0.01 7.22 0.35
N ALA A 68 1.10 6.80 -0.26
CA ALA A 68 1.53 7.33 -1.55
C ALA A 68 0.52 7.01 -2.67
N ILE A 69 0.04 5.76 -2.69
CA ILE A 69 -0.95 5.30 -3.65
C ILE A 69 -2.29 6.02 -3.42
N ALA A 70 -2.67 6.28 -2.16
CA ALA A 70 -3.88 7.02 -1.81
C ALA A 70 -3.88 8.44 -2.39
N VAL A 71 -2.73 9.12 -2.32
CA VAL A 71 -2.53 10.44 -2.95
C VAL A 71 -2.74 10.37 -4.46
N HIS A 72 -2.18 9.35 -5.12
CA HIS A 72 -2.39 9.17 -6.57
C HIS A 72 -3.85 8.86 -6.94
N LEU A 73 -4.58 8.09 -6.12
CA LEU A 73 -6.02 7.88 -6.30
C LEU A 73 -6.81 9.19 -6.16
N ALA A 74 -6.52 9.95 -5.11
CA ALA A 74 -7.17 11.24 -4.87
C ALA A 74 -6.97 12.20 -6.05
N ARG A 75 -5.74 12.30 -6.57
CA ARG A 75 -5.46 13.11 -7.76
C ARG A 75 -6.24 12.66 -8.98
N ARG A 76 -6.32 11.35 -9.23
CA ARG A 76 -7.03 10.82 -10.40
C ARG A 76 -8.52 11.16 -10.36
N SER A 77 -9.12 11.19 -9.16
CA SER A 77 -10.55 11.51 -9.02
C SER A 77 -10.93 12.89 -9.59
N GLY A 78 -9.96 13.81 -9.74
CA GLY A 78 -10.19 15.14 -10.29
C GLY A 78 -10.96 16.09 -9.37
N HIS A 79 -11.30 15.64 -8.16
CA HIS A 79 -11.98 16.45 -7.14
C HIS A 79 -11.28 16.30 -5.77
N PRO A 80 -11.38 17.32 -4.89
CA PRO A 80 -10.86 17.20 -3.53
C PRO A 80 -11.47 16.01 -2.81
N ARG A 81 -10.64 15.12 -2.29
CA ARG A 81 -11.04 13.86 -1.66
C ARG A 81 -10.41 13.75 -0.26
N PRO A 82 -11.20 13.51 0.80
CA PRO A 82 -10.64 13.34 2.14
C PRO A 82 -9.73 12.11 2.21
N LEU A 83 -8.55 12.30 2.78
CA LEU A 83 -7.57 11.23 3.03
C LEU A 83 -7.35 11.04 4.52
N VAL A 84 -7.29 9.78 4.94
CA VAL A 84 -6.90 9.38 6.29
C VAL A 84 -5.70 8.44 6.17
N LEU A 85 -4.55 8.90 6.63
CA LEU A 85 -3.27 8.22 6.47
C LEU A 85 -2.76 7.77 7.83
N PHE A 86 -2.61 6.46 8.02
CA PHE A 86 -2.13 5.84 9.25
C PHE A 86 -0.63 5.54 9.14
N ASP A 87 0.17 6.10 10.04
CA ASP A 87 1.64 6.02 10.01
C ASP A 87 2.23 6.19 8.58
N PRO A 88 1.82 7.24 7.82
CA PRO A 88 2.33 7.45 6.47
C PRO A 88 3.85 7.50 6.48
N MET A 89 4.48 6.85 5.50
CA MET A 89 5.95 6.80 5.41
C MET A 89 6.37 6.68 3.94
N PRO A 90 7.37 7.48 3.50
CA PRO A 90 7.92 7.38 2.17
C PRO A 90 8.57 6.01 1.96
N THR A 91 8.30 5.39 0.81
CA THR A 91 9.04 4.18 0.41
C THR A 91 10.34 4.59 -0.27
N THR A 92 11.45 4.00 0.15
CA THR A 92 12.80 4.29 -0.35
C THR A 92 13.30 3.21 -1.31
N ASP A 93 14.41 3.48 -2.00
CA ASP A 93 15.10 2.46 -2.81
C ASP A 93 15.59 1.29 -1.93
N ASP A 94 16.03 1.57 -0.70
CA ASP A 94 16.46 0.55 0.25
C ASP A 94 15.32 -0.39 0.66
N ASP A 95 14.08 0.11 0.76
CA ASP A 95 12.92 -0.72 1.07
C ASP A 95 12.58 -1.68 -0.07
N VAL A 96 12.69 -1.21 -1.32
CA VAL A 96 12.52 -2.05 -2.52
C VAL A 96 13.62 -3.11 -2.60
N ALA A 97 14.88 -2.70 -2.39
CA ALA A 97 16.03 -3.61 -2.39
C ALA A 97 15.90 -4.69 -1.31
N ARG A 98 15.51 -4.29 -0.09
CA ARG A 98 15.25 -5.21 1.03
C ARG A 98 14.10 -6.17 0.72
N GLY A 99 12.99 -5.66 0.18
CA GLY A 99 11.85 -6.50 -0.19
C GLY A 99 12.22 -7.58 -1.22
N TYR A 100 13.15 -7.30 -2.13
CA TYR A 100 13.65 -8.29 -3.08
C TYR A 100 14.63 -9.27 -2.42
N ALA A 101 15.54 -8.78 -1.58
CA ALA A 101 16.46 -9.62 -0.82
C ALA A 101 15.70 -10.63 0.07
N ASP A 102 14.63 -10.18 0.73
CA ASP A 102 13.76 -11.02 1.56
C ASP A 102 13.03 -12.09 0.72
N ALA A 103 12.63 -11.77 -0.51
CA ALA A 103 12.05 -12.73 -1.44
C ALA A 103 13.08 -13.80 -1.85
N VAL A 104 14.31 -13.39 -2.16
CA VAL A 104 15.40 -14.32 -2.50
C VAL A 104 15.73 -15.23 -1.32
N ALA A 105 15.77 -14.70 -0.10
CA ALA A 105 16.07 -15.45 1.12
C ALA A 105 15.02 -16.52 1.47
N GLN A 106 13.80 -16.40 0.94
CA GLN A 106 12.73 -17.40 1.13
C GLN A 106 12.91 -18.64 0.24
N VAL A 107 13.80 -18.60 -0.75
CA VAL A 107 14.08 -19.75 -1.62
C VAL A 107 15.24 -20.59 -1.04
N PRO A 108 14.99 -21.83 -0.58
CA PRO A 108 16.03 -22.65 0.01
C PRO A 108 17.09 -23.07 -1.02
N GLY A 109 18.35 -23.16 -0.59
CA GLY A 109 19.46 -23.67 -1.42
C GLY A 109 20.03 -22.68 -2.44
N GLY A 110 19.54 -21.43 -2.47
CA GLY A 110 20.12 -20.37 -3.30
C GLY A 110 21.41 -19.83 -2.71
N SER A 111 22.57 -20.26 -3.20
CA SER A 111 23.88 -19.65 -2.87
C SER A 111 24.22 -18.46 -3.76
N GLU A 112 23.49 -18.26 -4.85
CA GLU A 112 23.67 -17.10 -5.73
C GLU A 112 23.23 -15.82 -5.01
N PRO A 113 24.06 -14.76 -4.98
CA PRO A 113 23.64 -13.49 -4.43
C PRO A 113 22.41 -12.97 -5.19
N PRO A 114 21.53 -12.17 -4.55
CA PRO A 114 20.50 -11.43 -5.26
C PRO A 114 21.12 -10.68 -6.45
N VAL A 115 20.38 -10.54 -7.56
CA VAL A 115 20.86 -9.73 -8.68
C VAL A 115 21.19 -8.34 -8.13
N PRO A 116 22.44 -7.87 -8.24
CA PRO A 116 22.79 -6.54 -7.75
C PRO A 116 22.03 -5.54 -8.60
N PHE A 117 21.06 -4.89 -8.01
CA PHE A 117 20.46 -3.72 -8.59
C PHE A 117 21.33 -2.55 -8.13
N GLY A 118 21.93 -1.83 -9.08
CA GLY A 118 22.59 -0.56 -8.79
C GLY A 118 21.54 0.47 -8.38
N GLU A 119 21.56 1.65 -9.01
CA GLU A 119 20.41 2.54 -8.92
C GLU A 119 19.18 1.85 -9.55
N LEU A 120 18.07 1.80 -8.80
CA LEU A 120 16.82 1.23 -9.32
C LEU A 120 16.40 2.02 -10.57
N PRO A 121 16.11 1.34 -11.69
CA PRO A 121 15.91 2.03 -12.95
C PRO A 121 14.70 2.96 -12.88
N ALA A 122 14.79 4.08 -13.62
CA ALA A 122 13.68 5.02 -13.76
C ALA A 122 12.44 4.37 -14.41
N ALA A 123 12.63 3.33 -15.23
CA ALA A 123 11.57 2.50 -15.81
C ALA A 123 11.42 1.19 -15.02
N PRO A 124 10.41 1.08 -14.13
CA PRO A 124 10.27 -0.06 -13.22
C PRO A 124 9.88 -1.37 -13.92
N GLU A 125 9.38 -1.33 -15.15
CA GLU A 125 8.91 -2.52 -15.89
C GLU A 125 10.05 -3.47 -16.23
N ALA A 126 11.21 -2.92 -16.62
CA ALA A 126 12.39 -3.73 -16.90
C ALA A 126 12.89 -4.45 -15.65
N PHE A 127 12.88 -3.75 -14.51
CA PHE A 127 13.22 -4.31 -13.21
C PHE A 127 12.25 -5.43 -12.80
N LEU A 128 10.94 -5.18 -12.86
CA LEU A 128 9.94 -6.19 -12.51
C LEU A 128 10.04 -7.44 -13.39
N ARG A 129 10.34 -7.28 -14.69
CA ARG A 129 10.59 -8.44 -15.57
C ARG A 129 11.82 -9.23 -15.16
N ALA A 130 12.93 -8.56 -14.82
CA ALA A 130 14.17 -9.21 -14.41
C ALA A 130 14.00 -9.96 -13.07
N VAL A 131 13.37 -9.32 -12.08
CA VAL A 131 13.04 -9.94 -10.79
C VAL A 131 12.15 -11.17 -10.98
N ARG A 132 11.11 -11.07 -11.82
CA ARG A 132 10.22 -12.21 -12.12
C ARG A 132 11.00 -13.41 -12.66
N GLN A 133 11.90 -13.18 -13.62
CA GLN A 133 12.71 -14.24 -14.22
C GLN A 133 13.66 -14.86 -13.18
N ASP A 134 14.30 -14.02 -12.36
CA ASP A 134 15.22 -14.48 -11.34
C ASP A 134 14.53 -15.30 -10.24
N LEU A 135 13.41 -14.80 -9.70
CA LEU A 135 12.64 -15.52 -8.67
C LEU A 135 12.09 -16.85 -9.19
N ALA A 136 11.59 -16.87 -10.43
CA ALA A 136 11.12 -18.12 -11.04
C ALA A 136 12.25 -19.14 -11.18
N ARG A 137 13.40 -18.72 -11.74
CA ARG A 137 14.59 -19.56 -11.89
C ARG A 137 15.07 -20.15 -10.56
N ARG A 138 15.12 -19.33 -9.50
CA ARG A 138 15.53 -19.77 -8.15
C ARG A 138 14.54 -20.77 -7.57
N ALA A 139 13.25 -20.45 -7.63
CA ALA A 139 12.20 -21.32 -7.09
C ALA A 139 12.17 -22.68 -7.81
N GLU A 140 12.29 -22.69 -9.14
CA GLU A 140 12.41 -23.91 -9.93
C GLU A 140 13.64 -24.74 -9.52
N ALA A 141 14.82 -24.11 -9.42
CA ALA A 141 16.04 -24.80 -9.02
C ALA A 141 15.92 -25.44 -7.64
N ALA A 142 15.33 -24.71 -6.68
CA ALA A 142 15.11 -25.20 -5.32
C ALA A 142 14.14 -26.39 -5.26
N LEU A 143 13.06 -26.37 -6.05
CA LEU A 143 12.10 -27.47 -6.11
C LEU A 143 12.65 -28.69 -6.84
N ARG A 144 13.39 -28.50 -7.95
CA ARG A 144 14.08 -29.59 -8.65
C ARG A 144 15.14 -30.26 -7.76
N ALA A 145 15.84 -29.49 -6.93
CA ALA A 145 16.78 -30.04 -5.95
C ALA A 145 16.11 -30.94 -4.89
N GLN A 146 14.79 -30.82 -4.71
CA GLN A 146 13.98 -31.69 -3.86
C GLN A 146 13.40 -32.91 -4.61
N GLY A 147 13.78 -33.10 -5.88
CA GLY A 147 13.33 -34.23 -6.70
C GLY A 147 11.93 -34.06 -7.31
N LEU A 148 11.39 -32.83 -7.34
CA LEU A 148 10.12 -32.54 -7.99
C LEU A 148 10.30 -32.35 -9.50
N ASP A 149 9.34 -32.84 -10.28
CA ASP A 149 9.32 -32.71 -11.74
C ASP A 149 8.73 -31.36 -12.20
N ASP A 150 8.94 -31.04 -13.48
CA ASP A 150 8.55 -29.74 -14.06
C ASP A 150 7.02 -29.50 -14.02
N GLU A 151 6.20 -30.55 -14.13
CA GLU A 151 4.73 -30.42 -14.12
C GLU A 151 4.22 -30.05 -12.72
N VAL A 152 4.79 -30.65 -11.68
CA VAL A 152 4.44 -30.37 -10.28
C VAL A 152 4.98 -29.02 -9.79
N THR A 153 6.08 -28.52 -10.35
CA THR A 153 6.70 -27.25 -9.92
C THR A 153 6.03 -25.98 -10.48
N ALA A 154 5.38 -26.04 -11.64
CA ALA A 154 4.89 -24.86 -12.35
C ALA A 154 3.91 -23.99 -11.53
N GLY A 155 2.95 -24.61 -10.85
CA GLY A 155 1.96 -23.92 -10.01
C GLY A 155 2.58 -23.18 -8.82
N PRO A 156 3.36 -23.88 -7.95
CA PRO A 156 4.07 -23.25 -6.83
C PRO A 156 5.00 -22.11 -7.26
N VAL A 157 5.78 -22.29 -8.33
CA VAL A 157 6.68 -21.25 -8.85
C VAL A 157 5.90 -20.02 -9.29
N ALA A 158 4.80 -20.21 -10.03
CA ALA A 158 3.95 -19.10 -10.48
C ALA A 158 3.30 -18.36 -9.31
N HIS A 159 2.84 -19.08 -8.28
CA HIS A 159 2.25 -18.48 -7.09
C HIS A 159 3.28 -17.65 -6.30
N PHE A 160 4.43 -18.24 -5.98
CA PHE A 160 5.55 -17.58 -5.30
C PHE A 160 5.98 -16.30 -6.03
N THR A 161 6.22 -16.43 -7.34
CA THR A 161 6.67 -15.31 -8.18
C THR A 161 5.62 -14.21 -8.21
N ARG A 162 4.33 -14.53 -8.38
CA ARG A 162 3.25 -13.54 -8.41
C ARG A 162 3.15 -12.76 -7.09
N GLN A 163 3.22 -13.46 -5.96
CA GLN A 163 3.13 -12.83 -4.64
C GLN A 163 4.25 -11.81 -4.42
N HIS A 164 5.51 -12.19 -4.65
CA HIS A 164 6.65 -11.29 -4.44
C HIS A 164 6.72 -10.18 -5.48
N LEU A 165 6.35 -10.45 -6.73
CA LEU A 165 6.30 -9.43 -7.77
C LEU A 165 5.25 -8.37 -7.48
N SER A 166 4.09 -8.77 -6.94
CA SER A 166 3.03 -7.84 -6.54
C SER A 166 3.48 -6.94 -5.38
N TYR A 167 4.18 -7.51 -4.39
CA TYR A 167 4.74 -6.74 -3.29
C TYR A 167 5.77 -5.70 -3.76
N LEU A 168 6.68 -6.11 -4.64
CA LEU A 168 7.70 -5.21 -5.18
C LEU A 168 7.11 -4.13 -6.09
N ALA A 169 6.10 -4.46 -6.90
CA ALA A 169 5.36 -3.48 -7.67
C ALA A 169 4.67 -2.45 -6.75
N TYR A 170 4.06 -2.90 -5.65
CA TYR A 170 3.48 -2.02 -4.64
C TYR A 170 4.53 -1.07 -4.01
N LEU A 171 5.70 -1.58 -3.62
CA LEU A 171 6.77 -0.74 -3.07
C LEU A 171 7.28 0.28 -4.10
N LEU A 172 7.48 -0.15 -5.35
CA LEU A 172 7.88 0.75 -6.45
C LEU A 172 6.83 1.82 -6.72
N ALA A 173 5.54 1.45 -6.69
CA ALA A 173 4.45 2.40 -6.89
C ALA A 173 4.33 3.41 -5.74
N ALA A 174 4.71 3.02 -4.52
CA ALA A 174 4.74 3.90 -3.35
C ALA A 174 6.04 4.72 -3.21
N ARG A 175 7.02 4.48 -4.08
CA ARG A 175 8.35 5.09 -4.00
C ARG A 175 8.36 6.51 -4.52
N GLY A 176 9.15 7.34 -3.86
CA GLY A 176 9.60 8.64 -4.38
C GLY A 176 8.80 9.84 -3.87
N ALA A 177 9.03 10.98 -4.51
CA ALA A 177 8.36 12.22 -4.16
C ALA A 177 6.87 12.16 -4.55
N LEU A 178 6.01 12.63 -3.65
CA LEU A 178 4.61 12.81 -3.97
C LEU A 178 4.38 14.08 -4.79
N PRO A 179 3.29 14.10 -5.57
CA PRO A 179 2.73 15.34 -6.09
C PRO A 179 2.54 16.41 -5.02
N ARG A 180 2.81 17.67 -5.35
CA ARG A 180 2.63 18.80 -4.41
C ARG A 180 1.23 19.36 -4.45
N GLU A 181 0.49 19.16 -5.54
CA GLU A 181 -0.83 19.73 -5.73
C GLU A 181 -1.83 19.23 -4.67
N PRO A 182 -2.71 20.10 -4.16
CA PRO A 182 -3.68 19.70 -3.16
C PRO A 182 -4.63 18.61 -3.64
N VAL A 183 -4.83 17.61 -2.78
CA VAL A 183 -5.70 16.45 -3.04
C VAL A 183 -6.98 16.45 -2.22
N GLY A 184 -7.16 17.46 -1.37
CA GLY A 184 -8.25 17.55 -0.39
C GLY A 184 -7.71 17.63 1.04
N PRO A 185 -8.61 17.61 2.04
CA PRO A 185 -8.20 17.59 3.44
C PRO A 185 -7.54 16.24 3.78
N VAL A 186 -6.47 16.28 4.57
CA VAL A 186 -5.72 15.11 5.00
C VAL A 186 -5.72 15.02 6.53
N LEU A 187 -6.08 13.85 7.06
CA LEU A 187 -5.82 13.46 8.43
C LEU A 187 -4.65 12.49 8.45
N GLN A 188 -3.56 12.88 9.09
CA GLN A 188 -2.44 12.01 9.41
C GLN A 188 -2.60 11.49 10.83
N VAL A 189 -2.72 10.17 10.99
CA VAL A 189 -2.78 9.51 12.29
C VAL A 189 -1.45 8.81 12.55
N LEU A 190 -0.80 9.14 13.66
CA LEU A 190 0.52 8.63 14.02
C LEU A 190 0.45 7.83 15.32
N SER A 191 1.09 6.66 15.35
CA SER A 191 1.43 5.98 16.60
C SER A 191 2.46 6.78 17.40
N ARG A 192 2.66 6.45 18.68
CA ARG A 192 3.39 7.27 19.66
C ARG A 192 4.73 7.76 19.13
N ASP A 193 5.53 6.83 18.64
CA ASP A 193 6.93 7.06 18.26
C ASP A 193 7.13 7.16 16.73
N HIS A 194 6.04 7.13 15.95
CA HIS A 194 6.16 7.23 14.49
C HIS A 194 6.58 8.64 14.06
N PRO A 195 7.60 8.79 13.21
CA PRO A 195 8.05 10.08 12.72
C PRO A 195 6.92 10.86 12.04
N ASP A 196 6.96 12.19 12.17
CA ASP A 196 6.06 13.04 11.41
C ASP A 196 6.64 13.30 10.01
N HIS A 197 5.91 12.84 8.99
CA HIS A 197 6.27 13.02 7.58
C HIS A 197 5.38 14.05 6.87
N GLY A 198 4.83 15.03 7.59
CA GLY A 198 3.96 16.07 7.02
C GLY A 198 4.55 16.78 5.79
N ASP A 199 5.86 17.05 5.78
CA ASP A 199 6.55 17.75 4.67
C ASP A 199 6.65 16.92 3.37
N TRP A 200 6.48 15.60 3.47
CA TRP A 200 6.43 14.69 2.33
C TRP A 200 5.03 14.64 1.69
N LEU A 201 3.99 14.94 2.45
CA LEU A 201 2.60 14.91 1.98
C LEU A 201 2.30 16.07 1.01
N PRO A 202 1.24 15.96 0.18
CA PRO A 202 0.80 17.05 -0.68
C PRO A 202 0.43 18.31 0.10
N GLU A 203 0.51 19.46 -0.56
CA GLU A 203 0.12 20.73 0.06
C GLU A 203 -1.39 20.76 0.36
N GLY A 204 -1.79 21.46 1.42
CA GLY A 204 -3.19 21.68 1.74
C GLY A 204 -3.53 21.51 3.21
N PRO A 205 -4.82 21.43 3.56
CA PRO A 205 -5.26 21.27 4.94
C PRO A 205 -4.82 19.92 5.50
N LEU A 206 -3.80 19.93 6.37
CA LEU A 206 -3.31 18.77 7.10
C LEU A 206 -3.71 18.88 8.57
N THR A 207 -4.29 17.80 9.11
CA THR A 207 -4.51 17.61 10.54
C THR A 207 -3.70 16.41 11.01
N THR A 208 -2.91 16.57 12.07
CA THR A 208 -2.13 15.47 12.66
C THR A 208 -2.75 15.04 13.98
N LEU A 209 -3.03 13.74 14.11
CA LEU A 209 -3.49 13.08 15.33
C LEU A 209 -2.44 12.08 15.78
N ARG A 210 -1.77 12.35 16.90
CA ARG A 210 -0.86 11.38 17.53
C ARG A 210 -1.61 10.59 18.60
N VAL A 211 -1.48 9.27 18.55
CA VAL A 211 -2.15 8.32 19.43
C VAL A 211 -1.11 7.63 20.30
N ASP A 212 -1.39 7.54 21.59
CA ASP A 212 -0.50 6.98 22.60
C ASP A 212 -0.50 5.43 22.58
N CYS A 213 -0.18 4.84 21.43
CA CYS A 213 -0.09 3.40 21.24
C CYS A 213 1.14 3.04 20.41
N ASP A 214 1.49 1.75 20.41
CA ASP A 214 2.43 1.24 19.43
C ASP A 214 1.81 1.21 18.03
N ARG A 215 2.66 0.91 17.05
CA ARG A 215 2.26 0.79 15.65
C ARG A 215 1.19 -0.30 15.43
N ALA A 216 1.24 -1.38 16.21
CA ALA A 216 0.36 -2.53 16.02
C ALA A 216 -1.08 -2.27 16.47
N GLY A 217 -1.24 -1.49 17.54
CA GLY A 217 -2.54 -1.11 18.09
C GLY A 217 -3.22 0.07 17.40
N LEU A 218 -2.54 0.78 16.49
CA LEU A 218 -2.99 2.08 15.97
C LEU A 218 -4.42 2.06 15.42
N THR A 219 -4.73 1.13 14.51
CA THR A 219 -6.05 1.04 13.84
C THR A 219 -7.12 0.40 14.72
N ALA A 220 -6.74 -0.28 15.80
CA ALA A 220 -7.67 -0.83 16.79
C ALA A 220 -7.93 0.13 17.97
N HIS A 221 -7.15 1.21 18.09
CA HIS A 221 -7.24 2.14 19.22
C HIS A 221 -8.47 3.04 19.12
N GLU A 222 -9.19 3.22 20.24
CA GLU A 222 -10.44 3.99 20.29
C GLU A 222 -10.25 5.47 19.90
N THR A 223 -9.15 6.10 20.35
CA THR A 223 -8.78 7.46 19.94
C THR A 223 -8.64 7.59 18.42
N THR A 224 -8.06 6.59 17.75
CA THR A 224 -7.94 6.57 16.30
C THR A 224 -9.33 6.55 15.66
N ARG A 225 -10.18 5.61 16.07
CA ARG A 225 -11.55 5.50 15.56
C ARG A 225 -12.32 6.81 15.71
N THR A 226 -12.27 7.41 16.90
CA THR A 226 -12.96 8.67 17.21
C THR A 226 -12.44 9.83 16.36
N GLY A 227 -11.12 9.94 16.22
CA GLY A 227 -10.47 10.96 15.39
C GLY A 227 -10.86 10.85 13.91
N VAL A 228 -10.87 9.64 13.37
CA VAL A 228 -11.27 9.36 11.99
C VAL A 228 -12.73 9.72 11.75
N VAL A 229 -13.65 9.28 12.62
CA VAL A 229 -15.08 9.61 12.50
C VAL A 229 -15.32 11.12 12.56
N SER A 230 -14.66 11.81 13.50
CA SER A 230 -14.78 13.26 13.66
C SER A 230 -14.32 14.00 12.39
N PHE A 231 -13.16 13.61 11.84
CA PHE A 231 -12.62 14.17 10.61
C PHE A 231 -13.56 13.97 9.41
N LEU A 232 -14.00 12.73 9.16
CA LEU A 232 -14.89 12.40 8.04
C LEU A 232 -16.24 13.14 8.14
N SER A 233 -16.77 13.27 9.36
CA SER A 233 -18.02 14.01 9.61
C SER A 233 -17.86 15.53 9.35
N ALA A 234 -16.68 16.08 9.61
CA ALA A 234 -16.38 17.49 9.38
C ALA A 234 -16.19 17.81 7.89
N THR A 235 -15.56 16.91 7.12
CA THR A 235 -15.30 17.10 5.69
C THR A 235 -16.56 16.93 4.85
N THR A 236 -17.41 15.95 5.16
CA THR A 236 -18.68 15.72 4.45
C THR A 236 -19.62 16.92 4.57
N ARG A 237 -19.73 17.53 5.76
CA ARG A 237 -20.57 18.73 5.97
C ARG A 237 -20.14 19.94 5.14
N ARG A 238 -18.84 20.07 4.84
CA ARG A 238 -18.32 21.18 4.03
C ARG A 238 -18.57 21.00 2.54
N GLN A 239 -18.78 19.77 2.06
CA GLN A 239 -19.07 19.51 0.65
C GLN A 239 -20.53 19.82 0.27
N HIS A 240 -21.42 19.93 1.26
CA HIS A 240 -22.85 20.21 1.07
C HIS A 240 -23.28 21.63 1.49
N ALA A 241 -22.34 22.45 1.96
CA ALA A 241 -22.57 23.84 2.35
C ALA A 241 -22.11 24.77 1.22
#